data_AF-A0A535JA24-F1
#
_entry.id   AF-A0A535JA24-F1
#
_cell.length_a   1.000
_cell.length_b   1.000
_cell.length_c   1.000
_cell.angle_alpha   90.00
_cell.angle_beta   90.00
_cell.angle_gamma   90.00
#
_symmetry.space_group_name_H-M   'P 1'
#
loop_
_entity.id
_entity.type
_entity.pdbx_description
1 polymer ?
#
loop_
_entity_poly.entity_id
_entity_poly.type
_entity_poly.pdbx_seq_one_letter_code
_entity_poly.pdbx_strand_id
1 'polypeptide(L)' 'MSGPRALEDDPVSFQDKTLTCKDCGQEFIWTAGEQEFYASRGLQNAPTRCPAD' A
#
# COMPACT_ATOMS: atom_id res chain seq x y z
N MET A 1 -20.16 -23.42 -21.46
CA MET A 1 -18.78 -23.55 -20.93
C MET A 1 -18.54 -22.37 -20.00
N SER A 2 -18.97 -22.50 -18.76
CA SER A 2 -18.90 -21.44 -17.75
C SER A 2 -17.48 -21.40 -17.18
N GLY A 3 -16.70 -20.38 -17.51
CA GLY A 3 -15.48 -20.05 -16.78
C GLY A 3 -15.81 -19.04 -15.69
N PRO A 4 -15.54 -19.30 -14.41
CA PRO A 4 -15.56 -18.22 -13.44
C PRO A 4 -14.35 -17.32 -13.74
N ARG A 5 -14.62 -16.02 -13.76
CA ARG A 5 -13.68 -14.97 -14.15
C ARG A 5 -12.54 -14.95 -13.12
N ALA A 6 -11.32 -14.73 -13.61
CA ALA A 6 -10.13 -14.60 -12.78
C ALA A 6 -10.34 -13.56 -11.68
N LEU A 7 -10.01 -13.98 -10.46
CA LEU A 7 -9.55 -13.18 -9.32
C LEU A 7 -10.42 -11.99 -8.97
N GLU A 8 -11.32 -12.22 -8.02
CA GLU A 8 -11.99 -11.18 -7.24
C GLU A 8 -10.94 -10.35 -6.48
N ASP A 9 -10.54 -9.22 -7.06
CA ASP A 9 -9.83 -8.14 -6.38
C ASP A 9 -10.83 -7.45 -5.44
N ASP A 10 -10.79 -7.82 -4.16
CA ASP A 10 -11.55 -7.17 -3.09
C ASP A 10 -11.00 -5.74 -2.90
N PRO A 11 -11.76 -4.67 -3.21
CA PRO A 11 -11.22 -3.31 -3.26
C PRO A 11 -10.98 -2.68 -1.88
N VAL A 12 -11.02 -3.45 -0.79
CA VAL A 12 -10.91 -2.94 0.60
C VAL A 12 -9.97 -3.77 1.47
N SER A 13 -9.05 -4.51 0.87
CA SER A 13 -7.96 -5.18 1.59
C SER A 13 -6.66 -4.40 1.37
N PHE A 14 -6.17 -3.70 2.39
CA PHE A 14 -4.85 -3.05 2.31
C PHE A 14 -3.78 -4.13 2.10
N GLN A 15 -2.87 -3.90 1.15
CA GLN A 15 -1.79 -4.83 0.81
C GLN A 15 -0.46 -4.10 0.87
N ASP A 16 0.59 -4.78 1.31
CA ASP A 16 1.95 -4.25 1.27
C ASP A 16 2.29 -3.68 -0.11
N LYS A 17 2.77 -2.44 -0.11
CA LYS A 17 3.12 -1.72 -1.32
C LYS A 17 4.56 -1.26 -1.26
N THR A 18 5.37 -1.69 -2.20
CA THR A 18 6.73 -1.15 -2.37
C THR A 18 6.64 0.26 -2.96
N LEU A 19 7.26 1.22 -2.30
CA LEU A 19 7.37 2.62 -2.71
C LEU A 19 8.83 3.01 -2.83
N THR A 20 9.13 4.00 -3.68
CA THR A 20 10.47 4.57 -3.81
C THR A 20 10.57 5.86 -3.01
N CYS A 21 11.56 5.96 -2.14
CA CYS A 21 11.82 7.19 -1.38
C CYS A 21 12.26 8.30 -2.34
N LYS A 22 11.56 9.43 -2.30
CA LYS A 22 11.86 10.59 -3.15
C LYS A 22 13.21 11.25 -2.82
N ASP A 23 13.75 10.99 -1.64
CA ASP A 23 14.99 11.61 -1.16
C ASP A 23 16.24 10.77 -1.46
N CYS A 24 16.24 9.50 -1.04
CA CYS A 24 17.37 8.59 -1.23
C CYS A 24 17.24 7.65 -2.43
N GLY A 25 16.06 7.57 -3.07
CA GLY A 25 15.81 6.67 -4.21
C GLY A 25 15.68 5.19 -3.84
N GLN A 26 15.74 4.83 -2.56
CA GLN A 26 15.63 3.45 -2.11
C GLN A 26 14.17 2.99 -2.07
N GLU A 27 13.97 1.70 -2.35
CA GLU A 27 12.69 1.04 -2.19
C GLU A 27 12.42 0.75 -0.70
N PHE A 28 11.20 1.01 -0.25
CA PHE A 28 10.73 0.67 1.08
C PHE A 28 9.31 0.12 1.01
N ILE A 29 8.92 -0.66 2.02
CA ILE A 29 7.59 -1.27 2.08
C ILE A 29 6.65 -0.37 2.88
N TRP A 30 5.54 0.03 2.26
CA TRP A 30 4.39 0.61 2.93
C TRP A 30 3.42 -0.52 3.26
N THR A 31 3.49 -1.01 4.49
CA THR A 31 2.74 -2.21 4.89
C THR A 31 1.23 -1.98 4.93
N ALA A 32 0.45 -3.06 4.84
CA ALA A 32 -0.99 -3.00 5.01
C ALA A 32 -1.40 -2.32 6.33
N GLY A 33 -0.72 -2.64 7.44
CA GLY A 33 -0.98 -2.05 8.76
C GLY A 33 -0.69 -0.55 8.83
N GLU A 34 0.33 -0.05 8.12
CA GLU A 34 0.57 1.40 8.00
C GLU A 34 -0.54 2.08 7.20
N GLN A 35 -1.04 1.45 6.15
CA GLN A 35 -2.16 1.97 5.36
C GLN A 35 -3.44 2.03 6.20
N GLU A 36 -3.74 0.99 6.98
CA GLU A 36 -4.85 0.96 7.93
C GLU A 36 -4.72 2.07 8.99
N PHE A 37 -3.52 2.29 9.52
CA PHE A 37 -3.25 3.37 10.48
C PHE A 37 -3.50 4.75 9.86
N TYR A 38 -3.03 4.97 8.63
CA TYR A 38 -3.27 6.22 7.89
C TYR A 38 -4.76 6.43 7.64
N ALA A 39 -5.47 5.41 7.14
CA ALA A 39 -6.90 5.46 6.89
C ALA A 39 -7.72 5.75 8.16
N SER A 40 -7.33 5.14 9.29
CA SER A 40 -7.94 5.38 10.61
C SER A 40 -7.79 6.83 11.10
N ARG A 41 -6.80 7.55 10.57
CA ARG A 41 -6.57 8.99 10.83
C ARG A 41 -7.19 9.90 9.77
N GLY A 42 -7.89 9.35 8.78
CA GLY A 42 -8.39 10.11 7.63
C GLY A 42 -7.30 10.52 6.65
N LEU A 43 -6.12 9.89 6.71
CA LEU A 43 -5.00 10.11 5.79
C LEU A 43 -5.09 9.06 4.67
N GLN A 44 -5.25 9.51 3.43
CA GLN A 44 -5.31 8.62 2.25
C GLN A 44 -4.02 8.66 1.42
N ASN A 45 -3.08 9.54 1.78
CA ASN A 45 -1.85 9.76 1.02
C ASN A 45 -0.75 8.80 1.44
N ALA A 46 -0.10 8.17 0.46
CA ALA A 46 1.07 7.34 0.67
C ALA A 46 2.28 8.14 1.18
N PRO A 47 3.14 7.57 2.04
CA PRO A 47 4.41 8.19 2.39
C PRO A 47 5.30 8.30 1.16
N THR A 48 5.90 9.48 0.96
CA THR A 48 6.83 9.72 -0.17
C THR A 48 8.30 9.57 0.25
N ARG A 49 8.54 9.39 1.54
CA ARG A 49 9.86 9.21 2.14
C ARG A 49 9.81 7.90 2.91
N CYS A 50 10.87 7.11 2.83
CA CYS A 50 10.98 5.93 3.68
C CYS A 50 10.93 6.37 5.15
N PRO A 51 10.32 5.59 6.05
CA PRO A 51 10.28 5.87 7.48
C PRO A 51 11.64 5.60 8.15
N ALA A 52 12.73 5.93 7.44
CA ALA A 52 14.12 5.70 7.82
C ALA A 52 14.36 5.87 9.32
N ASP A 53 15.20 5.00 9.88
CA ASP A 53 16.27 5.56 10.70
C ASP A 53 17.29 6.23 9.76
#